data_AF-A0A7Z7PTI5-F1
#
_entry.id   AF-A0A7Z7PTI5-F1
#
_cell.length_a   1.000
_cell.length_b   1.000
_cell.length_c   1.000
_cell.angle_alpha   90.00
_cell.angle_beta   90.00
_cell.angle_gamma   90.00
#
_symmetry.space_group_name_H-M   'P 1'
#
loop_
_entity.id
_entity.type
_entity.pdbx_description
1 polymer ?
#
loop_
_entity_poly.entity_id
_entity_poly.type
_entity_poly.pdbx_seq_one_letter_code
_entity_poly.pdbx_strand_id
1 'polypeptide(L)'
;MPARHAPARRRLLDLFALDYPLIAADEAKGPVVQLLHAGRPLPVAFVDDMVHNLHSVGEHVPDCLLVHLPPPVDIHSLAPPAGAAVRRALDWTQAEQFISAHLAT
;
A
#
# COMPACT_ATOMS: atom_id res chain seq x y z
N MET A 1 1.12 -4.69 10.81
CA MET A 1 0.12 -5.25 11.76
C MET A 1 0.57 -6.66 12.08
N PRO A 2 0.83 -6.98 13.35
CA PRO A 2 1.34 -8.28 13.76
C PRO A 2 0.52 -9.49 13.28
N ALA A 3 1.20 -10.60 12.99
CA ALA A 3 0.58 -11.82 12.46
C ALA A 3 -0.50 -12.39 13.41
N ARG A 4 -0.32 -12.23 14.73
CA ARG A 4 -1.30 -12.65 15.75
C ARG A 4 -2.71 -12.07 15.55
N HIS A 5 -2.85 -10.94 14.86
CA HIS A 5 -4.14 -10.28 14.63
C HIS A 5 -4.83 -10.74 13.35
N ALA A 6 -4.22 -11.63 12.56
CA ALA A 6 -4.75 -12.07 11.27
C ALA A 6 -6.21 -12.59 11.34
N PRO A 7 -6.61 -13.43 12.33
CA PRO A 7 -7.98 -13.93 12.39
C PRO A 7 -9.02 -12.84 12.68
N ALA A 8 -8.66 -11.81 13.45
CA ALA A 8 -9.54 -10.67 13.70
C ALA A 8 -9.68 -9.80 12.44
N ARG A 9 -8.56 -9.58 11.73
CA ARG A 9 -8.56 -8.82 10.48
C ARG A 9 -9.35 -9.51 9.38
N ARG A 10 -9.19 -10.83 9.20
CA ARG A 10 -9.95 -11.61 8.20
C ARG A 10 -11.45 -11.45 8.43
N ARG A 11 -11.91 -11.66 9.67
CA ARG A 11 -13.32 -11.46 10.06
C ARG A 11 -13.83 -10.05 9.74
N LEU A 12 -13.05 -9.01 10.01
CA LEU A 12 -13.45 -7.63 9.70
C LEU A 12 -13.59 -7.42 8.18
N LEU A 13 -12.61 -7.89 7.39
CA LEU A 13 -12.65 -7.76 5.92
C LEU A 13 -13.81 -8.53 5.30
N ASP A 14 -14.18 -9.69 5.86
CA ASP A 14 -15.31 -10.49 5.42
C ASP A 14 -16.64 -9.73 5.55
N LEU A 15 -16.81 -8.92 6.61
CA LEU A 15 -18.01 -8.09 6.79
C LEU A 15 -18.20 -7.05 5.68
N PHE A 16 -17.12 -6.65 5.02
CA PHE A 16 -17.13 -5.69 3.91
C PHE A 16 -16.96 -6.36 2.55
N ALA A 17 -17.08 -7.69 2.47
CA ALA A 17 -16.88 -8.47 1.24
C ALA A 17 -15.51 -8.22 0.56
N LEU A 18 -14.48 -7.94 1.35
CA LEU A 18 -13.10 -7.78 0.87
C LEU A 18 -12.37 -9.13 0.94
N ASP A 19 -12.79 -10.09 0.12
CA ASP A 19 -12.33 -11.48 0.11
C ASP A 19 -10.94 -11.71 -0.52
N TYR A 20 -10.21 -10.63 -0.82
CA TYR A 20 -8.82 -10.67 -1.28
C TYR A 20 -7.89 -11.42 -0.31
N PRO A 21 -6.80 -12.04 -0.82
CA PRO A 21 -5.79 -12.69 0.01
C PRO A 21 -5.25 -11.76 1.11
N LEU A 22 -5.17 -12.29 2.33
CA LEU A 22 -4.64 -11.55 3.48
C LEU A 22 -3.27 -12.07 3.86
N ILE A 23 -2.29 -11.18 3.90
CA ILE A 23 -0.96 -11.43 4.48
C ILE A 23 -0.80 -10.55 5.69
N ALA A 24 -0.74 -11.18 6.87
CA ALA A 24 -0.36 -10.53 8.12
C ALA A 24 1.09 -10.89 8.42
N ALA A 25 1.90 -9.86 8.67
CA ALA A 25 3.34 -9.96 8.81
C ALA A 25 3.79 -9.04 9.95
N ASP A 26 4.73 -9.51 10.75
CA ASP A 26 5.42 -8.70 11.76
C ASP A 26 6.56 -7.88 11.11
N GLU A 27 7.00 -8.31 9.94
CA GLU A 27 8.01 -7.71 9.09
C GLU A 27 7.54 -6.41 8.42
N ALA A 28 8.50 -5.62 7.95
CA ALA A 28 8.25 -4.45 7.13
C ALA A 28 7.58 -4.81 5.80
N LYS A 29 6.83 -3.87 5.21
CA LYS A 29 6.06 -4.13 3.98
C LYS A 29 6.92 -4.40 2.76
N GLY A 30 8.07 -3.72 2.64
CA GLY A 30 8.96 -3.85 1.49
C GLY A 30 9.39 -5.29 1.18
N PRO A 31 10.04 -5.99 2.12
CA PRO A 31 10.45 -7.38 1.91
C PRO A 31 9.29 -8.31 1.54
N VAL A 32 8.12 -8.11 2.14
CA VAL A 32 6.91 -8.91 1.85
C VAL A 32 6.44 -8.67 0.41
N VAL A 33 6.35 -7.40 -0.02
CA VAL A 33 5.94 -7.05 -1.38
C VAL A 33 6.98 -7.52 -2.41
N GLN A 34 8.27 -7.44 -2.10
CA GLN A 34 9.34 -7.95 -2.96
C GLN A 34 9.23 -9.46 -3.18
N LEU A 35 9.01 -10.23 -2.11
CA LEU A 35 8.79 -11.67 -2.20
C LEU A 35 7.52 -11.99 -3.00
N LEU A 36 6.44 -11.24 -2.78
CA LEU A 36 5.20 -11.43 -3.52
C LEU A 36 5.40 -11.15 -5.00
N HIS A 37 6.00 -10.03 -5.37
CA HIS A 37 6.26 -9.61 -6.76
C HIS A 37 7.24 -10.54 -7.48
N ALA A 38 8.22 -11.07 -6.74
CA ALA A 38 9.20 -12.05 -7.19
C ALA A 38 9.93 -11.66 -8.49
N GLY A 39 10.14 -10.35 -8.73
CA GLY A 39 10.89 -9.83 -9.88
C GLY A 39 10.20 -10.05 -11.23
N ARG A 40 8.88 -10.31 -11.24
CA ARG A 40 8.14 -10.47 -12.50
C ARG A 40 8.12 -9.15 -13.28
N PRO A 41 8.22 -9.18 -14.62
CA PRO A 41 8.17 -7.97 -15.45
C PRO A 41 6.71 -7.50 -15.64
N LEU A 42 6.01 -7.29 -14.53
CA LEU A 42 4.63 -6.83 -14.48
C LEU A 42 4.56 -5.59 -13.57
N PRO A 43 3.75 -4.58 -13.93
CA PRO A 43 3.58 -3.40 -13.10
C PRO A 43 2.96 -3.77 -11.75
N VAL A 44 3.31 -3.03 -10.71
CA VAL A 44 2.85 -3.26 -9.33
C VAL A 44 2.59 -1.93 -8.65
N ALA A 45 1.41 -1.80 -8.05
CA ALA A 45 1.03 -0.63 -7.27
C ALA A 45 0.87 -1.01 -5.80
N PHE A 46 1.31 -0.12 -4.91
CA PHE A 46 1.16 -0.26 -3.46
C PHE A 46 0.49 1.00 -2.89
N VAL A 47 -0.63 0.80 -2.21
CA VAL A 47 -1.47 1.87 -1.65
C VAL A 47 -1.51 1.72 -0.13
N ASP A 48 -1.13 2.77 0.60
CA ASP A 48 -1.11 2.76 2.06
C ASP A 48 -1.27 4.20 2.58
N ASP A 49 -1.79 4.34 3.80
CA ASP A 49 -1.87 5.63 4.50
C ASP A 49 -0.61 5.92 5.31
N MET A 50 0.20 4.90 5.59
CA MET A 50 1.43 5.01 6.35
C MET A 50 2.64 5.26 5.46
N VAL A 51 3.18 6.48 5.50
CA VAL A 51 4.36 6.89 4.70
C VAL A 51 5.56 5.96 4.86
N HIS A 52 5.83 5.46 6.07
CA HIS A 52 6.97 4.55 6.29
C HIS A 52 6.79 3.19 5.59
N ASN A 53 5.55 2.70 5.42
CA ASN A 53 5.29 1.49 4.64
C ASN A 53 5.58 1.74 3.16
N LEU A 54 5.20 2.92 2.64
CA LEU A 54 5.47 3.31 1.26
C LEU A 54 6.98 3.40 1.00
N HIS A 55 7.74 4.02 1.91
CA HIS A 55 9.20 4.08 1.82
C HIS A 55 9.83 2.69 1.84
N SER A 56 9.40 1.82 2.77
CA SER A 56 9.86 0.44 2.82
C SER A 56 9.64 -0.30 1.50
N VAL A 57 8.47 -0.14 0.87
CA VAL A 57 8.19 -0.77 -0.43
C VAL A 57 9.04 -0.18 -1.54
N GLY A 58 9.19 1.15 -1.62
CA GLY A 58 10.02 1.80 -2.63
C GLY A 58 11.49 1.38 -2.59
N GLU A 59 12.04 1.12 -1.41
CA GLU A 59 13.42 0.62 -1.25
C GLU A 59 13.60 -0.81 -1.78
N HIS A 60 12.56 -1.65 -1.74
CA HIS A 60 12.66 -3.07 -2.07
C HIS A 60 12.09 -3.41 -3.46
N VAL A 61 11.19 -2.59 -3.98
CA VAL A 61 10.52 -2.74 -5.28
C VAL A 61 10.51 -1.38 -5.98
N PRO A 62 11.63 -0.96 -6.59
CA PRO A 62 11.82 0.41 -7.08
C PRO A 62 10.88 0.79 -8.23
N ASP A 63 10.41 -0.19 -9.01
CA ASP A 63 9.45 0.02 -10.10
C ASP A 63 7.98 0.04 -9.62
N CYS A 64 7.76 0.00 -8.31
CA CYS A 64 6.41 0.04 -7.74
C CYS A 64 5.83 1.45 -7.78
N LEU A 65 4.61 1.58 -8.30
CA LEU A 65 3.81 2.78 -8.08
C LEU A 65 3.43 2.88 -6.60
N LEU A 66 3.95 3.88 -5.91
CA LEU A 66 3.61 4.18 -4.51
C LEU A 66 2.51 5.23 -4.43
N VAL A 67 1.37 4.87 -3.84
CA VAL A 67 0.23 5.78 -3.64
C VAL A 67 0.00 6.00 -2.15
N HIS A 68 0.18 7.24 -1.71
CA HIS A 68 -0.22 7.67 -0.37
C HIS A 68 -1.69 8.08 -0.38
N LEU A 69 -2.54 7.30 0.30
CA LEU A 69 -3.96 7.60 0.45
C LEU A 69 -4.26 7.87 1.94
N PRO A 70 -4.01 9.11 2.42
CA PRO A 70 -4.24 9.44 3.82
C PRO A 70 -5.73 9.38 4.16
N PRO A 71 -6.10 9.00 5.39
CA PRO A 71 -7.47 9.11 5.84
C PRO A 71 -7.90 10.60 5.88
N PRO A 72 -9.21 10.89 5.83
CA PRO A 72 -9.74 12.25 5.80
C PRO A 72 -9.65 12.96 7.17
N VAL A 73 -8.67 12.60 8.01
CA VAL A 73 -8.46 13.17 9.33
C VAL A 73 -7.21 14.06 9.35
N ASP A 74 -7.35 15.24 9.96
CA ASP A 74 -6.33 16.29 10.00
C ASP A 74 -5.06 15.92 10.79
N ILE A 75 -5.05 14.77 11.47
CA ILE A 75 -3.91 14.31 12.27
C ILE A 75 -2.63 14.13 11.44
N HIS A 76 -2.75 13.96 10.12
CA HIS A 76 -1.62 13.83 9.20
C HIS A 76 -1.02 15.17 8.75
N SER A 77 -1.59 16.31 9.13
CA SER A 77 -0.99 17.64 8.86
C SER A 77 0.40 17.80 9.50
N LEU A 78 0.70 17.02 10.55
CA LEU A 78 1.97 17.00 11.27
C LEU A 78 2.90 15.87 10.80
N ALA A 79 2.46 14.98 9.92
CA ALA A 79 3.26 13.87 9.43
C ALA A 79 4.32 14.37 8.42
N PRO A 80 5.51 13.76 8.39
CA PRO A 80 6.50 14.07 7.36
C PRO A 80 5.94 13.88 5.95
N PRO A 81 6.30 14.74 4.98
CA PRO A 81 5.87 14.55 3.60
C PRO A 81 6.39 13.22 3.05
N ALA A 82 5.59 12.56 2.21
CA ALA A 82 5.92 11.24 1.67
C ALA A 82 7.10 11.23 0.68
N GLY A 83 7.61 12.40 0.28
CA GLY A 83 8.68 12.55 -0.71
C GLY A 83 8.18 12.48 -2.15
N ALA A 84 9.03 12.86 -3.11
CA ALA A 84 8.66 13.03 -4.51
C ALA A 84 8.33 11.72 -5.25
N ALA A 85 8.87 10.59 -4.79
CA ALA A 85 8.61 9.27 -5.38
C ALA A 85 7.21 8.72 -5.03
N VAL A 86 6.48 9.33 -4.10
CA VAL A 86 5.17 8.88 -3.63
C VAL A 86 4.08 9.81 -4.15
N ARG A 87 3.08 9.24 -4.83
CA ARG A 87 1.94 10.01 -5.34
C ARG A 87 0.87 10.09 -4.26
N ARG A 88 0.58 11.29 -3.76
CA ARG A 88 -0.53 11.50 -2.82
C ARG A 88 -1.86 11.57 -3.57
N ALA A 89 -2.78 10.68 -3.22
CA ALA A 89 -4.16 10.71 -3.68
C ALA A 89 -5.06 11.41 -2.64
N LEU A 90 -6.09 12.10 -3.10
CA LEU A 90 -7.12 12.72 -2.27
C LEU A 90 -8.17 11.70 -1.80
N ASP A 91 -8.49 10.76 -2.67
CA ASP A 91 -9.49 9.72 -2.48
C ASP A 91 -9.19 8.49 -3.36
N TRP A 92 -10.07 7.49 -3.28
CA TRP A 92 -9.97 6.28 -4.08
C TRP A 92 -10.15 6.52 -5.58
N THR A 93 -10.96 7.50 -5.98
CA THR A 93 -11.16 7.85 -7.41
C THR A 93 -9.86 8.35 -8.02
N GLN A 94 -9.13 9.21 -7.31
CA GLN A 94 -7.83 9.68 -7.78
C GLN A 94 -6.77 8.57 -7.72
N ALA A 95 -6.79 7.73 -6.69
CA ALA A 95 -5.90 6.57 -6.60
C ALA A 95 -6.10 5.62 -7.80
N GLU A 96 -7.36 5.35 -8.18
CA GLU A 96 -7.71 4.54 -9.35
C GLU A 96 -7.11 5.13 -10.64
N GLN A 97 -7.20 6.45 -10.86
CA GLN A 97 -6.59 7.09 -12.02
C GLN A 97 -5.08 6.87 -12.08
N PHE A 98 -4.41 6.95 -10.93
CA PHE A 98 -2.96 6.72 -10.85
C PHE A 98 -2.60 5.27 -11.17
N ILE A 99 -3.36 4.33 -10.62
CA ILE A 99 -3.17 2.89 -10.82
C ILE A 99 -3.43 2.53 -12.28
N SER A 100 -4.58 2.93 -12.84
CA SER A 100 -4.94 2.63 -14.23
C SER A 100 -3.91 3.16 -15.23
N ALA A 101 -3.38 4.37 -15.01
CA ALA A 101 -2.32 4.93 -15.85
C ALA A 101 -1.01 4.12 -15.77
N HIS A 102 -0.66 3.59 -14.59
CA HIS A 102 0.54 2.78 -14.40
C HIS A 102 0.39 1.35 -14.91
N LEU A 103 -0.82 0.79 -14.91
CA LEU A 103 -1.07 -0.55 -15.45
C LEU A 103 -1.20 -0.58 -16.98
N ALA A 104 -1.39 0.59 -17.60
CA ALA A 104 -1.51 0.73 -19.06
C ALA A 104 -0.15 0.87 -19.78
N THR A 105 0.96 0.93 -19.05
CA THR A 105 2.34 0.92 -19.59
C THR A 105 2.86 -0.49 -19.77
#